data_AF-K7FIP8-F1
#
_entry.id   AF-K7FIP8-F1
#
_cell.length_a   1.000
_cell.length_b   1.000
_cell.length_c   1.000
_cell.angle_alpha   90.00
_cell.angle_beta   90.00
_cell.angle_gamma   90.00
#
_symmetry.space_group_name_H-M   'P 1'
#
loop_
_entity.id
_entity.type
_entity.pdbx_description
1 polymer ?
#
loop_
_entity_poly.entity_id
_entity_poly.type
_entity_poly.pdbx_seq_one_letter_code
_entity_poly.pdbx_strand_id
1 'polypeptide(L)'
;QGTVVVERWWQVPLSKEGRSPRLHPRRHRIYRLVEDTKHQPKEKLELILTQSVDYLGSRGDIVSVKKSVGRNKLLSEGLAVYASPENKKMFEEEMKLRNEGKLERLQTQSGEKTLEFLRNCHLEVGMKNNVKWELNNEIVARHFLKNLKVSVTPQALKLPDEPITRWGEYWCEVTVNGLDTVRVPMSVVNFMRPKTKRYKYWLAQQAAQAASKE
;
A
#
# COMPACT_ATOMS: atom_id res chain seq x y z
N GLN A 1 -17.14 -19.77 -16.02
CA GLN A 1 -17.62 -21.11 -16.39
C GLN A 1 -16.82 -21.57 -17.60
N GLY A 2 -16.53 -22.86 -17.71
CA GLY A 2 -15.90 -23.42 -18.91
C GLY A 2 -16.95 -23.63 -20.00
N THR A 3 -16.52 -23.52 -21.25
CA THR A 3 -17.34 -23.76 -22.43
C THR A 3 -16.80 -24.98 -23.14
N VAL A 4 -17.67 -25.95 -23.38
CA VAL A 4 -17.33 -27.14 -24.17
C VAL A 4 -17.68 -26.85 -25.62
N VAL A 5 -16.67 -26.78 -26.48
CA VAL A 5 -16.82 -26.59 -27.93
C VAL A 5 -16.87 -27.96 -28.58
N VAL A 6 -17.94 -28.20 -29.34
CA VAL A 6 -18.19 -29.47 -30.03
C VAL A 6 -18.47 -29.23 -31.50
N GLU A 7 -18.03 -30.17 -32.34
CA GLU A 7 -18.37 -30.22 -33.76
C GLU A 7 -19.35 -31.36 -34.03
N ARG A 8 -20.20 -31.22 -35.04
CA ARG A 8 -21.07 -32.33 -35.45
C ARG A 8 -20.26 -33.36 -36.22
N TRP A 9 -20.46 -34.63 -35.90
CA TRP A 9 -19.78 -35.73 -36.58
C TRP A 9 -20.09 -35.78 -38.09
N TRP A 10 -21.33 -35.42 -38.45
CA TRP A 10 -21.81 -35.38 -39.83
C TRP A 10 -22.07 -33.94 -40.26
N GLN A 11 -21.56 -33.58 -41.44
CA GLN A 11 -21.82 -32.27 -42.04
C GLN A 11 -23.30 -32.08 -42.36
N VAL A 12 -23.81 -30.88 -42.09
CA VAL A 12 -25.20 -30.52 -42.37
C VAL A 12 -25.26 -29.94 -43.80
N PRO A 13 -26.12 -30.47 -44.69
CA PRO A 13 -26.25 -29.91 -46.03
C PRO A 13 -26.78 -28.49 -45.98
N LEU A 14 -26.25 -27.64 -46.87
CA LEU A 14 -26.66 -26.24 -46.98
C LEU A 14 -28.15 -26.13 -47.33
N SER A 15 -28.87 -25.29 -46.59
CA SER A 15 -30.22 -24.88 -46.97
C SER A 15 -30.18 -23.79 -48.03
N LYS A 16 -31.34 -23.55 -48.66
CA LYS A 16 -31.53 -22.36 -49.48
C LYS A 16 -31.29 -21.10 -48.65
N GLU A 17 -30.81 -20.05 -49.30
CA GLU A 17 -30.60 -18.75 -48.69
C GLU A 17 -31.86 -18.24 -47.98
N GLY A 18 -31.68 -17.67 -46.78
CA GLY A 18 -32.78 -17.23 -45.91
C GLY A 18 -33.59 -18.35 -45.24
N ARG A 19 -33.32 -19.63 -45.53
CA ARG A 19 -33.98 -20.77 -44.88
C ARG A 19 -33.07 -21.46 -43.88
N SER A 20 -33.62 -21.89 -42.75
CA SER A 20 -32.90 -22.68 -41.75
C SER A 20 -32.50 -24.07 -42.29
N PRO A 21 -31.33 -24.61 -41.88
CA PRO A 21 -30.87 -25.92 -42.30
C PRO A 21 -31.76 -27.05 -41.77
N ARG A 22 -32.02 -28.06 -42.61
CA ARG A 22 -32.78 -29.26 -42.20
C ARG A 22 -31.88 -30.24 -41.46
N LEU A 23 -32.22 -30.57 -40.22
CA LEU A 23 -31.42 -31.44 -39.37
C LEU A 23 -32.00 -32.85 -39.30
N HIS A 24 -31.17 -33.86 -39.52
CA HIS A 24 -31.57 -35.25 -39.34
C HIS A 24 -31.30 -35.69 -37.88
N PRO A 25 -32.33 -36.02 -37.07
CA PRO A 25 -32.16 -36.22 -35.63
C PRO A 25 -31.16 -37.31 -35.25
N ARG A 26 -31.07 -38.41 -36.01
CA ARG A 26 -30.15 -39.53 -35.74
C ARG A 26 -28.70 -39.25 -36.12
N ARG A 27 -28.43 -38.33 -37.05
CA ARG A 27 -27.07 -38.02 -37.54
C ARG A 27 -26.54 -36.75 -36.89
N HIS A 28 -27.30 -35.65 -36.95
CA HIS A 28 -26.79 -34.31 -36.64
C HIS A 28 -26.85 -33.94 -35.15
N ARG A 29 -27.30 -34.87 -34.28
CA ARG A 29 -27.21 -34.76 -32.81
C ARG A 29 -26.00 -35.50 -32.23
N ILE A 30 -25.18 -36.11 -33.08
CA ILE A 30 -23.92 -36.75 -32.68
C ILE A 30 -22.81 -35.70 -32.79
N TYR A 31 -22.11 -35.49 -31.69
CA TYR A 31 -21.07 -34.49 -31.56
C TYR A 31 -19.73 -35.12 -31.20
N ARG A 32 -18.65 -34.48 -31.64
CA ARG A 32 -17.27 -34.76 -31.26
C ARG A 32 -16.75 -33.57 -30.44
N LEU A 33 -16.09 -33.87 -29.33
CA LEU A 33 -15.42 -32.86 -28.53
C LEU A 33 -14.25 -32.28 -29.34
N VAL A 34 -14.22 -30.96 -29.48
CA VAL A 34 -13.13 -30.23 -30.13
C VAL A 34 -12.23 -29.63 -29.06
N GLU A 35 -12.82 -28.84 -28.16
CA GLU A 35 -12.06 -28.07 -27.19
C GLU A 35 -12.88 -27.85 -25.91
N ASP A 36 -12.20 -27.81 -24.77
CA ASP A 36 -12.79 -27.44 -23.50
C ASP A 36 -12.04 -26.25 -22.91
N THR A 37 -12.68 -25.08 -22.90
CA THR A 37 -12.04 -23.83 -22.47
C THR A 37 -11.72 -23.81 -20.98
N LYS A 38 -12.21 -24.78 -20.19
CA LYS A 38 -11.85 -24.90 -18.77
C LYS A 38 -10.36 -25.21 -18.55
N HIS A 39 -9.73 -25.89 -19.51
CA HIS A 39 -8.35 -26.36 -19.43
C HIS A 39 -7.36 -25.41 -20.10
N GLN A 40 -7.86 -24.37 -20.79
CA GLN A 40 -7.01 -23.35 -21.37
C GLN A 40 -6.33 -22.48 -20.29
N PRO A 41 -5.13 -21.95 -20.56
CA PRO A 41 -4.47 -21.01 -19.67
C PRO A 41 -5.33 -19.75 -19.50
N LYS A 42 -5.52 -19.32 -18.25
CA LYS A 42 -6.35 -18.16 -17.93
C LYS A 42 -5.57 -16.88 -18.18
N GLU A 43 -6.07 -16.06 -19.09
CA GLU A 43 -5.56 -14.71 -19.31
C GLU A 43 -5.76 -13.81 -18.09
N LYS A 44 -4.86 -12.83 -17.95
CA LYS A 44 -4.97 -11.74 -16.98
C LYS A 44 -6.04 -10.73 -17.43
N LEU A 45 -6.53 -9.96 -16.48
CA LEU A 45 -7.51 -8.88 -16.68
C LEU A 45 -6.81 -7.54 -16.44
N GLU A 46 -6.93 -6.64 -17.42
CA GLU A 46 -6.44 -5.27 -17.30
C GLU A 46 -7.50 -4.38 -16.66
N LEU A 47 -7.11 -3.67 -15.61
CA LEU A 47 -7.95 -2.72 -14.88
C LEU A 47 -7.17 -1.43 -14.61
N ILE A 48 -7.88 -0.32 -14.45
CA ILE A 48 -7.35 0.96 -14.01
C ILE A 48 -7.71 1.14 -12.54
N LEU A 49 -6.72 1.41 -11.69
CA LEU A 49 -6.97 1.62 -10.26
C LEU A 49 -7.60 3.00 -10.00
N THR A 50 -8.68 3.05 -9.23
CA THR A 50 -9.30 4.31 -8.78
C THR A 50 -8.68 4.80 -7.47
N GLN A 51 -8.13 3.90 -6.65
CA GLN A 51 -7.51 4.22 -5.37
C GLN A 51 -6.13 3.58 -5.30
N SER A 52 -5.27 4.06 -4.39
CA SER A 52 -4.03 3.36 -4.06
C SER A 52 -4.37 2.01 -3.45
N VAL A 53 -3.80 0.94 -3.99
CA VAL A 53 -3.99 -0.41 -3.47
C VAL A 53 -2.63 -1.02 -3.19
N ASP A 54 -2.46 -1.52 -1.97
CA ASP A 54 -1.22 -2.13 -1.52
C ASP A 54 -0.70 -3.22 -2.46
N TYR A 55 0.59 -3.12 -2.79
CA TYR A 55 1.34 -4.05 -3.66
C TYR A 55 0.85 -4.12 -5.12
N LEU A 56 -0.17 -3.33 -5.49
CA LEU A 56 -0.73 -3.28 -6.83
C LEU A 56 -0.32 -2.02 -7.59
N GLY A 57 -0.55 -0.85 -6.99
CA GLY A 57 -0.24 0.42 -7.64
C GLY A 57 -0.93 1.62 -7.00
N SER A 58 -0.75 2.78 -7.63
CA SER A 58 -1.39 4.04 -7.26
C SER A 58 -2.62 4.29 -8.13
N ARG A 59 -3.42 5.30 -7.74
CA ARG A 59 -4.57 5.74 -8.54
C ARG A 59 -4.13 6.13 -9.96
N GLY A 60 -4.85 5.60 -10.96
CA GLY A 60 -4.62 5.84 -12.38
C GLY A 60 -3.76 4.78 -13.07
N ASP A 61 -3.10 3.90 -12.31
CA ASP A 61 -2.23 2.87 -12.89
C ASP A 61 -3.05 1.78 -13.59
N ILE A 62 -2.55 1.34 -14.75
CA ILE A 62 -3.08 0.16 -15.46
C ILE A 62 -2.39 -1.09 -14.92
N VAL A 63 -3.17 -2.00 -14.35
CA VAL A 63 -2.67 -3.23 -13.72
C VAL A 63 -3.26 -4.49 -14.36
N SER A 64 -2.41 -5.50 -14.56
CA SER A 64 -2.79 -6.80 -15.13
C SER A 64 -2.90 -7.87 -14.04
N VAL A 65 -4.11 -8.10 -13.56
CA VAL A 65 -4.41 -8.98 -12.41
C VAL A 65 -5.08 -10.30 -12.83
N LYS A 66 -5.17 -11.27 -11.91
CA LYS A 66 -5.99 -12.47 -12.15
C LYS A 66 -7.48 -12.07 -12.19
N LYS A 67 -8.25 -12.64 -13.13
CA LYS A 67 -9.69 -12.41 -13.29
C LYS A 67 -10.51 -12.57 -11.99
N SER A 68 -10.10 -13.49 -11.09
CA SER A 68 -10.75 -13.68 -9.78
C SER A 68 -10.58 -12.47 -8.85
N VAL A 69 -9.35 -11.97 -8.70
CA VAL A 69 -9.03 -10.81 -7.85
C VAL A 69 -9.68 -9.55 -8.40
N GLY A 70 -9.63 -9.37 -9.73
CA GLY A 70 -10.27 -8.22 -10.37
C GLY A 70 -11.78 -8.16 -10.11
N ARG A 71 -12.51 -9.26 -10.31
CA ARG A 71 -13.98 -9.29 -10.17
C ARG A 71 -14.47 -9.29 -8.73
N ASN A 72 -13.82 -10.08 -7.86
CA ASN A 72 -14.34 -10.35 -6.51
C ASN A 72 -13.82 -9.36 -5.45
N LYS A 73 -12.75 -8.62 -5.75
CA LYS A 73 -12.17 -7.63 -4.84
C LYS A 73 -12.20 -6.24 -5.47
N LEU A 74 -11.43 -6.03 -6.53
CA LEU A 74 -11.19 -4.68 -7.05
C LEU A 74 -12.45 -4.01 -7.62
N LEU A 75 -13.20 -4.72 -8.46
CA LEU A 75 -14.41 -4.19 -9.08
C LEU A 75 -15.60 -4.12 -8.10
N SER A 76 -15.74 -5.11 -7.22
CA SER A 76 -16.83 -5.16 -6.25
C SER A 76 -16.69 -4.10 -5.15
N GLU A 77 -15.46 -3.81 -4.71
CA GLU A 77 -15.15 -2.77 -3.73
C GLU A 77 -15.01 -1.37 -4.39
N GLY A 78 -15.07 -1.28 -5.72
CA GLY A 78 -14.92 0.00 -6.45
C GLY A 78 -13.49 0.56 -6.48
N LEU A 79 -12.49 -0.26 -6.14
CA LEU A 79 -11.06 0.09 -6.14
C LEU A 79 -10.44 0.15 -7.54
N ALA A 80 -11.13 -0.38 -8.55
CA ALA A 80 -10.69 -0.33 -9.93
C ALA A 80 -11.86 -0.25 -10.91
N VAL A 81 -11.58 0.15 -12.14
CA VAL A 81 -12.51 0.23 -13.26
C VAL A 81 -11.91 -0.50 -14.47
N TYR A 82 -12.76 -1.00 -15.37
CA TYR A 82 -12.31 -1.60 -16.62
C TYR A 82 -11.48 -0.63 -17.47
N ALA A 83 -10.42 -1.16 -18.07
CA ALA A 83 -9.53 -0.41 -18.96
C ALA A 83 -10.14 -0.17 -20.36
N SER A 84 -11.35 0.39 -20.42
CA SER A 84 -12.01 0.81 -21.67
C SER A 84 -11.27 2.00 -22.29
N PRO A 85 -11.35 2.22 -23.62
CA PRO A 85 -10.70 3.36 -24.26
C PRO A 85 -11.22 4.71 -23.73
N GLU A 86 -12.49 4.79 -23.34
CA GLU A 86 -13.08 5.98 -22.73
C GLU A 86 -12.49 6.26 -21.35
N ASN A 87 -12.40 5.22 -20.50
CA ASN A 87 -11.81 5.36 -19.16
C ASN A 87 -10.33 5.71 -19.23
N LYS A 88 -9.58 5.11 -20.16
CA LYS A 88 -8.17 5.47 -20.37
C LYS A 88 -8.00 6.96 -20.66
N LYS A 89 -8.81 7.52 -21.56
CA LYS A 89 -8.78 8.96 -21.88
C LYS A 89 -9.13 9.82 -20.66
N MET A 90 -10.18 9.47 -19.92
CA MET A 90 -10.57 10.21 -18.73
C MET A 90 -9.46 10.25 -17.67
N PHE A 91 -8.80 9.12 -17.40
CA PHE A 91 -7.70 9.06 -16.45
C PHE A 91 -6.44 9.76 -16.98
N GLU A 92 -6.15 9.70 -18.28
CA GLU A 92 -5.05 10.46 -18.88
C GLU A 92 -5.25 11.97 -18.75
N GLU A 93 -6.46 12.47 -18.97
CA GLU A 93 -6.81 13.88 -18.77
C GLU A 93 -6.70 14.28 -17.28
N GLU A 94 -7.21 13.45 -16.36
CA GLU A 94 -7.05 13.66 -14.92
C GLU A 94 -5.57 13.77 -14.53
N MET A 95 -4.74 12.85 -15.03
CA MET A 95 -3.29 12.85 -14.76
C MET A 95 -2.60 14.08 -15.33
N LYS A 96 -2.99 14.54 -16.52
CA LYS A 96 -2.47 15.79 -17.11
C LYS A 96 -2.81 17.00 -16.23
N LEU A 97 -4.08 17.15 -15.86
CA LEU A 97 -4.54 18.24 -14.99
C LEU A 97 -3.83 18.24 -13.63
N ARG A 98 -3.53 17.06 -13.11
CA ARG A 98 -2.78 16.89 -11.86
C ARG A 98 -1.32 17.27 -11.99
N ASN A 99 -0.67 16.88 -13.07
CA ASN A 99 0.72 17.25 -13.35
C ASN A 99 0.86 18.77 -13.57
N GLU A 100 -0.15 19.41 -14.17
CA GLU A 100 -0.27 20.86 -14.28
C GLU A 100 -0.53 21.56 -12.95
N GLY A 101 -0.85 20.82 -11.88
CA GLY A 101 -1.13 21.36 -10.54
C GLY A 101 -2.51 21.97 -10.39
N LYS A 102 -3.42 21.75 -11.34
CA LYS A 102 -4.83 22.21 -11.26
C LYS A 102 -5.67 21.35 -10.32
N LEU A 103 -5.25 20.10 -10.10
CA LEU A 103 -5.85 19.16 -9.17
C LEU A 103 -4.93 18.92 -7.97
N GLU A 104 -5.53 18.58 -6.84
CA GLU A 104 -4.80 18.25 -5.61
C GLU A 104 -3.84 17.08 -5.85
N ARG A 105 -2.63 17.18 -5.31
CA ARG A 105 -1.65 16.10 -5.34
C ARG A 105 -2.09 15.03 -4.35
N LEU A 106 -2.29 13.82 -4.84
CA LEU A 106 -2.49 12.67 -3.96
C LEU A 106 -1.15 12.28 -3.35
N GLN A 107 -1.21 11.70 -2.16
CA GLN A 107 -0.05 11.00 -1.65
C GLN A 107 0.33 9.82 -2.53
N THR A 108 1.63 9.59 -2.57
CA THR A 108 2.19 8.35 -3.10
C THR A 108 1.91 7.22 -2.12
N GLN A 109 1.73 5.99 -2.60
CA GLN A 109 1.59 4.79 -1.76
C GLN A 109 2.70 4.68 -0.69
N SER A 110 3.94 5.00 -1.05
CA SER A 110 5.06 5.02 -0.09
C SER A 110 4.88 6.07 1.01
N GLY A 111 4.27 7.20 0.67
CA GLY A 111 3.91 8.26 1.61
C GLY A 111 2.86 7.77 2.60
N GLU A 112 1.78 7.16 2.12
CA GLU A 112 0.70 6.63 2.95
C GLU A 112 1.21 5.59 3.95
N LYS A 113 2.07 4.67 3.48
CA LYS A 113 2.74 3.68 4.36
C LYS A 113 3.65 4.33 5.39
N THR A 114 4.35 5.40 5.00
CA THR A 114 5.19 6.16 5.92
C THR A 114 4.34 6.87 6.96
N LEU A 115 3.19 7.43 6.60
CA LEU A 115 2.24 8.02 7.55
C LEU A 115 1.76 6.97 8.56
N GLU A 116 1.33 5.81 8.08
CA GLU A 116 0.84 4.73 8.93
C GLU A 116 1.93 4.23 9.89
N PHE A 117 3.16 4.10 9.39
CA PHE A 117 4.32 3.78 10.23
C PHE A 117 4.55 4.86 11.30
N LEU A 118 4.57 6.15 10.92
CA LEU A 118 4.82 7.25 11.84
C LEU A 118 3.72 7.39 12.91
N ARG A 119 2.45 7.12 12.56
CA ARG A 119 1.33 7.12 13.51
C ARG A 119 1.49 6.09 14.62
N ASN A 120 2.08 4.93 14.30
CA ASN A 120 2.30 3.84 15.24
C ASN A 120 3.66 3.92 15.95
N CYS A 121 4.49 4.91 15.62
CA CYS A 121 5.83 5.06 16.19
C CYS A 121 5.84 5.94 17.45
N HIS A 122 6.77 5.63 18.34
CA HIS A 122 7.15 6.47 19.47
C HIS A 122 8.64 6.81 19.39
N LEU A 123 8.98 8.10 19.51
CA LEU A 123 10.36 8.57 19.39
C LEU A 123 10.99 8.82 20.77
N GLU A 124 12.03 8.05 21.11
CA GLU A 124 12.85 8.36 22.28
C GLU A 124 14.01 9.31 21.93
N VAL A 125 14.05 10.48 22.57
CA VAL A 125 15.13 11.44 22.40
C VAL A 125 15.97 11.50 23.66
N GLY A 126 17.19 10.96 23.58
CA GLY A 126 18.12 10.95 24.71
C GLY A 126 18.97 12.22 24.78
N MET A 127 18.79 13.03 25.83
CA MET A 127 19.60 14.23 26.11
C MET A 127 20.44 14.11 27.38
N LYS A 128 21.68 14.60 27.35
CA LYS A 128 22.60 14.53 28.50
C LYS A 128 22.21 15.55 29.57
N ASN A 129 22.21 15.15 30.84
CA ASN A 129 21.97 16.05 31.97
C ASN A 129 23.07 17.11 32.17
N ASN A 130 24.33 16.77 31.91
CA ASN A 130 25.47 17.63 32.27
C ASN A 130 25.61 18.89 31.40
N VAL A 131 24.80 19.05 30.36
CA VAL A 131 24.88 20.17 29.40
C VAL A 131 23.51 20.82 29.33
N LYS A 132 23.43 22.15 29.34
CA LYS A 132 22.17 22.83 29.01
C LYS A 132 21.87 22.60 27.54
N TRP A 133 20.72 22.03 27.23
CA TRP A 133 20.31 21.69 25.87
C TRP A 133 18.92 22.26 25.59
N GLU A 134 18.72 22.61 24.33
CA GLU A 134 17.43 22.94 23.74
C GLU A 134 17.18 21.97 22.60
N LEU A 135 15.96 21.43 22.53
CA LEU A 135 15.61 20.48 21.49
C LEU A 135 15.45 21.22 20.16
N ASN A 136 16.31 20.92 19.20
CA ASN A 136 16.25 21.47 17.84
C ASN A 136 15.82 20.41 16.83
N ASN A 137 15.24 20.83 15.71
CA ASN A 137 14.76 19.94 14.64
C ASN A 137 15.85 18.99 14.13
N GLU A 138 17.10 19.47 14.03
CA GLU A 138 18.24 18.66 13.60
C GLU A 138 18.53 17.49 14.55
N ILE A 139 18.36 17.71 15.85
CA ILE A 139 18.61 16.67 16.84
C ILE A 139 17.53 15.60 16.72
N VAL A 140 16.27 16.04 16.60
CA VAL A 140 15.11 15.16 16.42
C VAL A 140 15.26 14.33 15.14
N ALA A 141 15.60 14.95 14.02
CA ALA A 141 15.88 14.27 12.75
C ALA A 141 16.97 13.19 12.88
N ARG A 142 18.05 13.48 13.63
CA ARG A 142 19.12 12.50 13.90
C ARG A 142 18.61 11.32 14.72
N HIS A 143 17.71 11.56 15.68
CA HIS A 143 17.11 10.50 16.50
C HIS A 143 16.14 9.62 15.70
N PHE A 144 15.36 10.20 14.77
CA PHE A 144 14.56 9.43 13.80
C PHE A 144 15.43 8.44 13.02
N LEU A 145 16.57 8.90 12.49
CA LEU A 145 17.49 8.04 11.75
C LEU A 145 18.14 6.98 12.65
N LYS A 146 18.52 7.35 13.86
CA LYS A 146 19.23 6.43 14.77
C LYS A 146 18.32 5.32 15.30
N ASN A 147 17.15 5.70 15.81
CA ASN A 147 16.24 4.82 16.54
C ASN A 147 15.23 4.13 15.62
N LEU A 148 14.58 4.89 14.74
CA LEU A 148 13.50 4.41 13.87
C LEU A 148 13.99 4.04 12.46
N LYS A 149 15.25 4.35 12.12
CA LYS A 149 15.85 4.14 10.78
C LYS A 149 15.14 4.91 9.66
N VAL A 150 14.40 5.96 10.00
CA VAL A 150 13.74 6.85 9.04
C VAL A 150 14.56 8.11 8.86
N SER A 151 14.89 8.45 7.61
CA SER A 151 15.55 9.71 7.28
C SER A 151 14.50 10.80 7.15
N VAL A 152 14.55 11.80 8.04
CA VAL A 152 13.64 12.95 8.01
C VAL A 152 14.46 14.22 7.87
N THR A 153 14.05 15.12 6.99
CA THR A 153 14.70 16.43 6.85
C THR A 153 14.25 17.36 7.99
N PRO A 154 15.15 18.19 8.56
CA PRO A 154 14.79 19.10 9.64
C PRO A 154 13.68 20.11 9.28
N GLN A 155 13.52 20.41 7.99
CA GLN A 155 12.49 21.31 7.45
C GLN A 155 11.08 20.70 7.46
N ALA A 156 10.99 19.37 7.41
CA ALA A 156 9.72 18.65 7.47
C ALA A 156 9.20 18.49 8.91
N LEU A 157 10.02 18.81 9.91
CA LEU A 157 9.68 18.71 11.33
C LEU A 157 9.17 20.04 11.86
N LYS A 158 8.12 19.98 12.67
CA LYS A 158 7.64 21.09 13.49
C LYS A 158 7.56 20.63 14.94
N LEU A 159 8.26 21.35 15.80
CA LEU A 159 8.20 21.17 17.25
C LEU A 159 7.10 22.09 17.83
N PRO A 160 6.61 21.82 19.04
CA PRO A 160 5.73 22.75 19.73
C PRO A 160 6.43 24.12 19.89
N ASP A 161 5.63 25.18 19.94
CA ASP A 161 6.14 26.56 19.99
C ASP A 161 6.98 26.85 21.24
N GLU A 162 6.76 26.09 22.32
CA GLU A 162 7.54 26.19 23.56
C GLU A 162 8.89 25.48 23.45
N PRO A 163 10.01 26.13 23.83
CA PRO A 163 11.33 25.52 23.77
C PRO A 163 11.45 24.37 24.78
N ILE A 164 11.72 23.17 24.27
CA ILE A 164 11.85 21.96 25.09
C ILE A 164 13.27 21.91 25.69
N THR A 165 13.35 22.15 27.00
CA THR A 165 14.58 22.11 27.82
C THR A 165 14.50 21.10 28.96
N ARG A 166 13.33 20.47 29.15
CA ARG A 166 13.05 19.54 30.24
C ARG A 166 12.77 18.15 29.69
N TRP A 167 13.04 17.12 30.49
CA TRP A 167 12.61 15.76 30.19
C TRP A 167 11.11 15.62 30.39
N GLY A 168 10.47 14.85 29.52
CA GLY A 168 9.02 14.71 29.52
C GLY A 168 8.50 14.10 28.22
N GLU A 169 7.18 14.03 28.14
CA GLU A 169 6.47 13.60 26.94
C GLU A 169 6.07 14.83 26.13
N TYR A 170 6.36 14.77 24.84
CA TYR A 170 6.07 15.83 23.88
C TYR A 170 5.60 15.17 22.58
N TRP A 171 5.22 15.99 21.60
CA TRP A 171 4.94 15.52 20.24
C TRP A 171 5.77 16.31 19.23
N CYS A 172 6.03 15.70 18.07
CA CYS A 172 6.61 16.39 16.92
C CYS A 172 5.69 16.16 15.72
N GLU A 173 5.38 17.24 15.00
CA GLU A 173 4.65 17.16 13.74
C GLU A 173 5.63 16.91 12.59
N VAL A 174 5.44 15.82 11.86
CA VAL A 174 6.23 15.42 10.70
C VAL A 174 5.39 15.58 9.45
N THR A 175 5.87 16.35 8.48
CA THR A 175 5.19 16.52 7.19
C THR A 175 5.75 15.57 6.14
N VAL A 176 4.89 14.76 5.52
CA VAL A 176 5.27 13.81 4.47
C VAL A 176 4.92 14.40 3.11
N ASN A 177 5.91 14.50 2.23
CA ASN A 177 5.81 15.07 0.87
C ASN A 177 5.22 16.50 0.80
N GLY A 178 5.18 17.22 1.94
CA GLY A 178 4.55 18.53 2.04
C GLY A 178 3.02 18.52 1.90
N LEU A 179 2.38 17.35 2.05
CA LEU A 179 0.93 17.20 1.92
C LEU A 179 0.32 16.92 3.30
N ASP A 180 0.63 15.76 3.89
CA ASP A 180 0.03 15.35 5.15
C ASP A 180 0.99 15.52 6.31
N THR A 181 0.42 15.92 7.44
CA THR A 181 1.14 16.12 8.70
C THR A 181 0.73 15.05 9.71
N VAL A 182 1.70 14.45 10.38
CA VAL A 182 1.48 13.43 11.42
C VAL A 182 2.11 13.88 12.71
N ARG A 183 1.34 13.78 13.79
CA ARG A 183 1.83 13.97 15.16
C ARG A 183 2.45 12.68 15.64
N VAL A 184 3.77 12.69 15.85
CA VAL A 184 4.53 11.58 16.41
C VAL A 184 4.78 11.85 17.89
N PRO A 185 4.36 10.97 18.81
CA PRO A 185 4.69 11.10 20.22
C PRO A 185 6.21 10.92 20.42
N MET A 186 6.79 11.75 21.28
CA MET A 186 8.20 11.69 21.64
C MET A 186 8.41 11.79 23.15
N SER A 187 9.31 10.98 23.67
CA SER A 187 9.75 11.05 25.07
C SER A 187 11.18 11.55 25.13
N VAL A 188 11.38 12.71 25.72
CA VAL A 188 12.71 13.28 25.97
C VAL A 188 13.22 12.70 27.27
N VAL A 189 14.22 11.82 27.19
CA VAL A 189 14.76 11.03 28.30
C VAL A 189 16.20 11.41 28.59
N ASN A 190 16.64 11.20 29.84
CA ASN A 190 18.04 11.39 30.18
C ASN A 190 18.90 10.35 29.44
N PHE A 191 19.84 10.82 28.62
CA PHE A 191 20.79 9.98 27.92
C PHE A 191 21.76 9.35 28.91
N MET A 192 21.41 8.18 29.41
CA MET A 192 22.37 7.30 30.04
C MET A 192 23.27 6.75 28.93
N ARG A 193 24.60 6.86 29.07
CA ARG A 193 25.56 6.18 28.18
C ARG A 193 25.08 4.74 27.93
N PRO A 194 25.22 4.18 26.72
CA PRO A 194 24.75 2.83 26.46
C PRO A 194 25.31 1.92 27.55
N LYS A 195 24.42 1.34 28.34
CA LYS A 195 24.78 0.31 29.29
C LYS A 195 25.48 -0.76 28.46
N THR A 196 26.77 -1.00 28.70
CA THR A 196 27.48 -2.12 28.07
C THR A 196 26.63 -3.37 28.25
N LYS A 197 26.68 -4.36 27.34
CA LYS A 197 25.89 -5.61 27.49
C LYS A 197 26.01 -6.17 28.91
N ARG A 198 27.22 -6.09 29.48
CA ARG A 198 27.56 -6.41 30.87
C ARG A 198 26.77 -5.60 31.91
N TYR A 199 26.67 -4.28 31.75
CA TYR A 199 25.93 -3.42 32.68
C TYR A 199 24.40 -3.60 32.55
N LYS A 200 23.87 -3.89 31.35
CA LYS A 200 22.45 -4.30 31.18
C LYS A 200 22.16 -5.60 31.93
N TYR A 201 23.03 -6.60 31.78
CA TYR A 201 22.91 -7.89 32.47
C TYR A 201 22.99 -7.74 33.98
N TRP A 202 23.92 -6.93 34.47
CA TRP A 202 24.07 -6.65 35.90
C TRP A 202 22.82 -5.98 36.51
N LEU A 203 22.21 -5.01 35.82
CA LEU A 203 20.96 -4.40 36.28
C LEU A 203 19.76 -5.35 36.22
N ALA A 204 19.68 -6.21 35.21
CA ALA A 204 18.65 -7.23 35.14
C ALA A 204 18.77 -8.23 36.30
N GLN A 205 20.00 -8.62 36.67
CA GLN A 205 20.27 -9.43 37.86
C GLN A 205 19.87 -8.71 39.15
N GLN A 206 20.17 -7.42 39.29
CA GLN A 206 19.75 -6.66 40.47
C GLN A 206 18.23 -6.51 40.58
N ALA A 207 17.54 -6.24 39.46
CA ALA A 207 16.08 -6.17 39.43
C ALA A 207 15.43 -7.53 39.78
N ALA A 208 15.98 -8.64 39.27
CA ALA A 208 15.52 -9.98 39.61
C ALA A 208 15.75 -10.32 41.09
N GLN A 209 16.89 -9.90 41.67
CA GLN A 209 17.18 -10.08 43.10
C GLN A 209 16.32 -9.23 44.02
N ALA A 210 15.93 -8.02 43.58
CA ALA A 210 15.00 -7.17 44.31
C ALA A 210 13.59 -7.77 44.29
N ALA A 211 13.12 -8.23 43.12
CA ALA A 211 11.82 -8.88 42.97
C ALA A 211 11.72 -10.26 43.66
N SER A 212 12.83 -10.95 43.92
CA SER A 212 12.84 -12.21 44.70
C SER A 212 12.92 -11.99 46.22
N LYS A 213 13.17 -10.76 46.65
CA LYS A 213 13.27 -10.38 48.08
C LYS A 213 11.98 -9.74 48.61
N GLU A 214 11.08 -9.34 47.71
CA GLU A 214 9.68 -9.04 47.99
C GLU A 214 8.84 -10.34 47.94
#